data_AF-X6PDH9-F1
#
_entry.id   AF-X6PDH9-F1
#
_cell.length_a   1.000
_cell.length_b   1.000
_cell.length_c   1.000
_cell.angle_alpha   90.00
_cell.angle_beta   90.00
_cell.angle_gamma   90.00
#
_symmetry.space_group_name_H-M   'P 1'
#
loop_
_entity.id
_entity.type
_entity.pdbx_description
1 polymer ?
#
loop_
_entity_poly.entity_id
_entity_poly.type
_entity_poly.pdbx_seq_one_letter_code
_entity_poly.pdbx_strand_id
1 'polypeptide(L)'
;MSKPQELVTENKKEEDTSPTKRLKLQHVVEEAEIIRVIETALKEDLSDRGDITTLSTVPKEQISHAYLLAKANGVVSGTNVVNKVFEFIDEKVTLNWHKKNGDIVQPGDKICDIKGRSQSILTGERIALNIMQR
;
A
#
# COMPACT_ATOMS: atom_id res chain seq x y z
N MET A 1 45.34 51.49 24.35
CA MET A 1 45.62 50.05 24.28
C MET A 1 44.56 49.42 23.40
N SER A 2 44.92 49.12 22.16
CA SER A 2 44.06 48.49 21.15
C SER A 2 44.33 46.99 21.12
N LYS A 3 43.28 46.18 21.18
CA LYS A 3 43.18 44.90 20.46
C LYS A 3 41.70 44.55 20.19
N PRO A 4 41.42 43.75 19.14
CA PRO A 4 40.22 43.90 18.29
C PRO A 4 39.39 42.61 18.12
N GLN A 5 38.24 42.76 17.41
CA GLN A 5 37.53 41.77 16.56
C GLN A 5 37.07 40.42 17.14
N GLU A 6 35.74 40.21 17.13
CA GLU A 6 35.09 38.92 16.83
C GLU A 6 33.87 39.22 15.93
N LEU A 7 34.08 39.10 14.62
CA LEU A 7 33.54 38.04 13.75
C LEU A 7 32.02 37.98 13.68
N VAL A 8 31.50 38.71 12.69
CA VAL A 8 30.28 38.34 11.96
C VAL A 8 30.58 37.03 11.23
N THR A 9 29.85 35.97 11.53
CA THR A 9 29.64 34.87 10.58
C THR A 9 28.16 34.57 10.46
N GLU A 10 27.60 35.11 9.39
CA GLU A 10 26.37 34.64 8.77
C GLU A 10 26.52 33.15 8.42
N ASN A 11 25.86 32.26 9.15
CA ASN A 11 25.59 30.92 8.62
C ASN A 11 24.29 31.00 7.81
N LYS A 12 24.45 31.30 6.52
CA LYS A 12 23.47 31.03 5.48
C LYS A 12 23.04 29.57 5.62
N LYS A 13 21.76 29.34 5.92
CA LYS A 13 21.11 28.06 5.64
C LYS A 13 21.20 27.85 4.13
N GLU A 14 22.15 27.04 3.69
CA GLU A 14 22.11 26.47 2.36
C GLU A 14 20.87 25.58 2.29
N GLU A 15 19.81 26.11 1.66
CA GLU A 15 18.70 25.31 1.19
C GLU A 15 19.22 24.38 0.08
N ASP A 16 19.66 23.20 0.48
CA ASP A 16 19.97 22.13 -0.45
C ASP A 16 18.71 21.77 -1.24
N THR A 17 18.67 22.25 -2.49
CA THR A 17 17.63 22.08 -3.51
C THR A 17 18.02 20.99 -4.52
N SER A 18 18.88 20.04 -4.11
CA SER A 18 19.31 18.93 -4.96
C SER A 18 18.13 18.06 -5.46
N PRO A 19 18.17 17.55 -6.72
CA PRO A 19 17.12 16.71 -7.32
C PRO A 19 16.67 15.53 -6.44
N THR A 20 17.58 15.02 -5.62
CA THR A 20 17.36 13.90 -4.69
C THR A 20 16.34 14.24 -3.59
N LYS A 21 16.31 15.49 -3.09
CA LYS A 21 15.36 15.91 -2.06
C LYS A 21 13.95 16.00 -2.62
N ARG A 22 13.80 16.49 -3.85
CA ARG A 22 12.52 16.56 -4.56
C ARG A 22 11.98 15.15 -4.88
N LEU A 23 12.86 14.23 -5.30
CA LEU A 23 12.52 12.83 -5.55
C LEU A 23 12.11 12.07 -4.27
N LYS A 24 12.74 12.36 -3.13
CA LYS A 24 12.29 11.82 -1.84
C LYS A 24 10.95 12.40 -1.41
N LEU A 25 10.76 13.70 -1.57
CA LEU A 25 9.53 14.38 -1.16
C LEU A 25 8.32 13.93 -1.98
N GLN A 26 8.46 13.75 -3.30
CA GLN A 26 7.37 13.24 -4.14
C GLN A 26 6.96 11.81 -3.76
N HIS A 27 7.92 10.90 -3.48
CA HIS A 27 7.59 9.53 -3.07
C HIS A 27 6.90 9.48 -1.71
N VAL A 28 7.30 10.35 -0.77
CA VAL A 28 6.64 10.46 0.54
C VAL A 28 5.20 10.98 0.40
N VAL A 29 4.97 11.95 -0.49
CA VAL A 29 3.62 12.47 -0.78
C VAL A 29 2.76 11.41 -1.48
N GLU A 30 3.34 10.63 -2.39
CA GLU A 30 2.66 9.54 -3.09
C GLU A 30 2.24 8.41 -2.14
N GLU A 31 3.12 8.02 -1.22
CA GLU A 31 2.80 7.01 -0.19
C GLU A 31 1.71 7.50 0.77
N ALA A 32 1.74 8.77 1.18
CA ALA A 32 0.73 9.36 2.04
C ALA A 32 -0.67 9.40 1.38
N GLU A 33 -0.74 9.72 0.08
CA GLU A 33 -1.99 9.69 -0.67
C GLU A 33 -2.52 8.25 -0.85
N ILE A 34 -1.65 7.27 -1.09
CA ILE A 34 -2.04 5.85 -1.13
C ILE A 34 -2.68 5.44 0.20
N ILE A 35 -2.03 5.74 1.33
CA ILE A 35 -2.56 5.42 2.66
C ILE A 35 -3.91 6.08 2.88
N ARG A 36 -4.06 7.36 2.51
CA ARG A 36 -5.32 8.09 2.62
C ARG A 36 -6.44 7.45 1.82
N VAL A 37 -6.15 6.98 0.59
CA VAL A 37 -7.12 6.24 -0.22
C VAL A 37 -7.51 4.92 0.45
N ILE A 38 -6.55 4.19 1.00
CA ILE A 38 -6.79 2.92 1.71
C ILE A 38 -7.66 3.16 2.94
N GLU A 39 -7.34 4.15 3.77
CA GLU A 39 -8.14 4.49 4.95
C GLU A 39 -9.57 4.88 4.59
N THR A 40 -9.74 5.65 3.50
CA THR A 40 -11.05 6.07 3.03
C THR A 40 -11.85 4.86 2.55
N ALA A 41 -11.24 3.98 1.76
CA ALA A 41 -11.87 2.76 1.28
C ALA A 41 -12.25 1.81 2.43
N LEU A 42 -11.38 1.66 3.44
CA LEU A 42 -11.68 0.86 4.64
C LEU A 42 -12.83 1.47 5.44
N LYS A 43 -12.90 2.79 5.60
CA LYS A 43 -14.01 3.46 6.30
C LYS A 43 -15.34 3.33 5.55
N GLU A 44 -15.31 3.23 4.22
CA GLU A 44 -16.51 2.99 3.40
C GLU A 44 -16.98 1.53 3.52
N ASP A 45 -16.04 0.58 3.42
CA ASP A 45 -16.36 -0.85 3.38
C ASP A 45 -16.62 -1.44 4.78
N LEU A 46 -16.04 -0.85 5.82
CA LEU A 46 -16.17 -1.28 7.20
C LEU A 46 -17.03 -0.32 8.01
N SER A 47 -17.93 -0.89 8.82
CA SER A 47 -18.61 -0.13 9.89
C SER A 47 -17.63 0.23 11.02
N ASP A 48 -18.04 1.09 11.96
CA ASP A 48 -17.26 1.41 13.19
C ASP A 48 -16.88 0.16 14.01
N ARG A 49 -17.53 -0.98 13.77
CA ARG A 49 -17.30 -2.27 14.42
C ARG A 49 -16.41 -3.22 13.59
N GLY A 50 -15.89 -2.78 12.45
CA GLY A 50 -15.10 -3.57 11.51
C GLY A 50 -15.94 -4.49 10.62
N ASP A 51 -15.29 -5.52 10.05
CA ASP A 51 -15.92 -6.57 9.25
C ASP A 51 -16.59 -7.59 10.18
N ILE A 52 -17.80 -7.26 10.66
CA ILE A 52 -18.56 -8.05 11.63
C ILE A 52 -18.79 -9.48 11.12
N THR A 53 -19.08 -9.63 9.82
CA THR A 53 -19.37 -10.93 9.21
C THR A 53 -18.15 -11.84 9.31
N THR A 54 -16.99 -11.35 8.88
CA THR A 54 -15.73 -12.10 8.96
C THR A 54 -15.35 -12.39 10.40
N LEU A 55 -15.44 -11.40 11.30
CA LEU A 55 -15.10 -11.56 12.71
C LEU A 55 -15.99 -12.58 13.44
N SER A 56 -17.23 -12.76 12.99
CA SER A 56 -18.20 -13.68 13.64
C SER A 56 -18.17 -15.09 13.06
N THR A 57 -17.69 -15.26 11.83
CA THR A 57 -17.79 -16.53 11.08
C THR A 57 -16.45 -17.23 10.88
N VAL A 58 -15.34 -16.50 11.01
CA VAL A 58 -13.99 -17.01 10.74
C VAL A 58 -13.16 -17.04 12.02
N PRO A 59 -12.57 -18.18 12.42
CA PRO A 59 -11.68 -18.23 13.57
C PRO A 59 -10.46 -17.31 13.42
N LYS A 60 -10.05 -16.66 14.51
CA LYS A 60 -8.95 -15.67 14.50
C LYS A 60 -7.61 -16.26 14.07
N GLU A 61 -7.36 -17.51 14.44
CA GLU A 61 -6.11 -18.22 14.21
C GLU A 61 -6.08 -18.95 12.85
N GLN A 62 -7.20 -18.94 12.10
CA GLN A 62 -7.27 -19.64 10.82
C GLN A 62 -6.36 -18.98 9.79
N ILE A 63 -5.36 -19.72 9.31
CA ILE A 63 -4.50 -19.30 8.19
C ILE A 63 -5.07 -19.83 6.89
N SER A 64 -5.22 -18.96 5.90
CA SER A 64 -5.69 -19.32 4.56
C SER A 64 -4.68 -19.00 3.49
N HIS A 65 -4.91 -19.62 2.32
CA HIS A 65 -4.23 -19.33 1.08
C HIS A 65 -5.30 -19.00 0.03
N ALA A 66 -5.16 -17.86 -0.62
CA ALA A 66 -6.09 -17.34 -1.62
C ALA A 66 -5.35 -17.01 -2.92
N TYR A 67 -6.11 -16.94 -4.01
CA TYR A 67 -5.59 -16.67 -5.35
C TYR A 67 -6.32 -15.49 -5.98
N LEU A 68 -5.56 -14.53 -6.50
CA LEU A 68 -6.09 -13.49 -7.37
C LEU A 68 -6.06 -13.99 -8.81
N LEU A 69 -7.23 -14.15 -9.42
CA LEU A 69 -7.38 -14.69 -10.78
C LEU A 69 -7.94 -13.62 -11.72
N ALA A 70 -7.39 -13.55 -12.94
CA ALA A 70 -7.98 -12.78 -14.01
C ALA A 70 -9.28 -13.46 -14.49
N LYS A 71 -10.37 -12.70 -14.60
CA LYS A 71 -11.65 -13.18 -15.15
C LYS A 71 -11.97 -12.63 -16.55
N ALA A 72 -11.14 -11.72 -17.05
CA ALA A 72 -11.25 -11.09 -18.35
C ALA A 72 -9.85 -10.83 -18.91
N ASN A 73 -9.77 -10.55 -20.22
CA ASN A 73 -8.54 -10.06 -20.81
C ASN A 73 -8.24 -8.65 -20.29
N GLY A 74 -6.97 -8.35 -20.03
CA GLY A 74 -6.58 -7.03 -19.54
C GLY A 74 -5.08 -6.87 -19.36
N VAL A 75 -4.70 -5.76 -18.73
CA VAL A 75 -3.32 -5.45 -18.35
C VAL A 75 -3.28 -5.24 -16.85
N VAL A 76 -2.34 -5.88 -16.17
CA VAL A 76 -2.18 -5.75 -14.71
C VAL A 76 -1.69 -4.36 -14.35
N SER A 77 -2.32 -3.74 -13.36
CA SER A 77 -1.94 -2.44 -12.79
C SER A 77 -2.23 -2.44 -11.28
N GLY A 78 -1.64 -1.51 -10.52
CA GLY A 78 -1.97 -1.32 -9.10
C GLY A 78 -1.36 -2.33 -8.11
N THR A 79 -0.45 -3.21 -8.54
CA THR A 79 0.18 -4.22 -7.65
C THR A 79 0.85 -3.61 -6.41
N ASN A 80 1.48 -2.43 -6.55
CA ASN A 80 2.07 -1.67 -5.46
C ASN A 80 1.03 -1.17 -4.44
N VAL A 81 -0.13 -0.72 -4.91
CA VAL A 81 -1.21 -0.25 -4.04
C VAL A 81 -1.83 -1.42 -3.29
N VAL A 82 -2.04 -2.57 -3.96
CA VAL A 82 -2.54 -3.78 -3.30
C VAL A 82 -1.56 -4.28 -2.23
N ASN A 83 -0.25 -4.21 -2.45
CA ASN A 83 0.73 -4.52 -1.41
C ASN A 83 0.53 -3.63 -0.17
N LYS A 84 0.34 -2.33 -0.38
CA LYS A 84 0.10 -1.38 0.72
C LYS A 84 -1.22 -1.63 1.45
N VAL A 85 -2.27 -2.06 0.75
CA VAL A 85 -3.55 -2.44 1.39
C VAL A 85 -3.33 -3.56 2.40
N PHE A 86 -2.70 -4.66 2.00
CA PHE A 86 -2.49 -5.79 2.90
C PHE A 86 -1.44 -5.50 3.97
N GLU A 87 -0.39 -4.73 3.67
CA GLU A 87 0.56 -4.25 4.67
C GLU A 87 -0.13 -3.42 5.76
N PHE A 88 -1.06 -2.54 5.36
CA PHE A 88 -1.84 -1.70 6.29
C PHE A 88 -2.80 -2.52 7.15
N ILE A 89 -3.45 -3.55 6.59
CA ILE A 89 -4.41 -4.39 7.31
C ILE A 89 -3.69 -5.35 8.26
N ASP A 90 -2.64 -6.03 7.79
CA ASP A 90 -1.90 -7.05 8.53
C ASP A 90 -0.56 -7.34 7.85
N GLU A 91 0.53 -6.82 8.42
CA GLU A 91 1.91 -7.04 7.96
C GLU A 91 2.31 -8.53 7.79
N LYS A 92 1.55 -9.45 8.41
CA LYS A 92 1.79 -10.90 8.30
C LYS A 92 1.17 -11.53 7.05
N VAL A 93 0.39 -10.79 6.27
CA VAL A 93 -0.12 -11.24 4.98
C VAL A 93 0.98 -11.10 3.93
N THR A 94 1.28 -12.21 3.25
CA THR A 94 2.29 -12.26 2.20
C THR A 94 1.63 -12.35 0.83
N LEU A 95 2.05 -11.51 -0.11
CA LEU A 95 1.65 -11.55 -1.51
C LEU A 95 2.80 -12.02 -2.39
N ASN A 96 2.56 -13.07 -3.18
CA ASN A 96 3.51 -13.56 -4.18
C ASN A 96 2.92 -13.29 -5.58
N TRP A 97 3.46 -12.29 -6.26
CA TRP A 97 3.00 -11.86 -7.58
C TRP A 97 3.61 -12.73 -8.70
N HIS A 98 2.75 -13.28 -9.55
CA HIS A 98 3.12 -14.01 -10.78
C HIS A 98 3.10 -13.11 -12.01
N LYS A 99 2.37 -12.00 -11.92
CA LYS A 99 2.24 -10.97 -12.96
C LYS A 99 2.57 -9.60 -12.36
N LYS A 100 3.22 -8.75 -13.15
CA LYS A 100 3.67 -7.41 -12.76
C LYS A 100 2.83 -6.35 -13.45
N ASN A 101 2.90 -5.11 -12.98
CA ASN A 101 2.30 -3.98 -13.68
C ASN A 101 2.76 -3.95 -15.16
N GLY A 102 1.83 -3.86 -16.08
CA GLY A 102 2.07 -3.88 -17.53
C GLY A 102 1.94 -5.26 -18.19
N ASP A 103 1.88 -6.35 -17.43
CA ASP A 103 1.71 -7.69 -18.00
C ASP A 103 0.28 -7.89 -18.52
N ILE A 104 0.16 -8.51 -19.69
CA ILE A 104 -1.13 -8.93 -20.25
C ILE A 104 -1.61 -10.20 -19.53
N VAL A 105 -2.90 -10.23 -19.22
CA VAL A 105 -3.57 -11.38 -18.59
C VAL A 105 -4.80 -11.81 -19.39
N GLN A 106 -5.11 -13.10 -19.30
CA GLN A 106 -6.28 -13.75 -19.90
C GLN A 106 -7.13 -14.42 -18.81
N PRO A 107 -8.42 -14.70 -19.06
CA PRO A 107 -9.27 -15.42 -18.11
C PRO A 107 -8.62 -16.73 -17.63
N GLY A 108 -8.57 -16.92 -16.31
CA GLY A 108 -7.95 -18.07 -15.66
C GLY A 108 -6.48 -17.85 -15.27
N ASP A 109 -5.82 -16.78 -15.74
CA ASP A 109 -4.47 -16.46 -15.31
C ASP A 109 -4.44 -16.18 -13.81
N LYS A 110 -3.48 -16.82 -13.14
CA LYS A 110 -3.16 -16.52 -11.75
C LYS A 110 -2.24 -15.30 -11.69
N ILE A 111 -2.72 -14.24 -11.05
CA ILE A 111 -2.01 -12.97 -10.91
C ILE A 111 -1.15 -12.98 -9.63
N CYS A 112 -1.71 -13.45 -8.51
CA CYS A 112 -1.06 -13.41 -7.20
C CYS A 112 -1.53 -14.55 -6.30
N ASP A 113 -0.63 -15.10 -5.49
CA ASP A 113 -0.96 -15.91 -4.32
C ASP A 113 -0.93 -15.04 -3.05
N ILE A 114 -1.93 -15.19 -2.18
CA ILE A 114 -2.06 -14.43 -0.93
C ILE A 114 -2.14 -15.40 0.23
N LYS A 115 -1.28 -15.26 1.24
CA LYS A 115 -1.25 -16.14 2.43
C LYS A 115 -1.20 -15.32 3.70
N GLY A 116 -1.98 -15.72 4.71
CA GLY A 116 -2.07 -15.00 5.98
C GLY A 116 -3.29 -15.39 6.80
N ARG A 117 -3.64 -14.61 7.82
CA ARG A 117 -4.88 -14.81 8.57
C ARG A 117 -6.07 -14.66 7.64
N SER A 118 -7.01 -15.59 7.74
CA SER A 118 -8.21 -15.63 6.90
C SER A 118 -9.03 -14.35 7.05
N GLN A 119 -9.15 -13.85 8.27
CA GLN A 119 -9.85 -12.58 8.53
C GLN A 119 -9.19 -11.40 7.79
N SER A 120 -7.86 -11.28 7.88
CA SER A 120 -7.11 -10.22 7.20
C SER A 120 -7.25 -10.30 5.67
N ILE A 121 -7.20 -11.51 5.11
CA ILE A 121 -7.36 -11.72 3.66
C ILE A 121 -8.75 -11.25 3.21
N LEU A 122 -9.80 -11.64 3.94
CA LEU A 122 -11.19 -11.31 3.59
C LEU A 122 -11.48 -9.82 3.73
N THR A 123 -11.00 -9.18 4.81
CA THR A 123 -11.14 -7.73 5.01
C THR A 123 -10.47 -6.93 3.89
N GLY A 124 -9.32 -7.38 3.38
CA GLY A 124 -8.61 -6.70 2.29
C GLY A 124 -9.13 -7.01 0.88
N GLU A 125 -9.93 -8.07 0.72
CA GLU A 125 -10.32 -8.61 -0.59
C GLU A 125 -11.02 -7.56 -1.46
N ARG A 126 -12.07 -6.92 -0.94
CA ARG A 126 -12.90 -5.99 -1.71
C ARG A 126 -12.10 -4.80 -2.21
N ILE A 127 -11.27 -4.24 -1.33
CA ILE A 127 -10.43 -3.08 -1.63
C ILE A 127 -9.38 -3.45 -2.67
N ALA A 128 -8.70 -4.58 -2.50
CA ALA A 128 -7.72 -5.08 -3.47
C ALA A 128 -8.34 -5.32 -4.84
N LEU A 129 -9.52 -5.96 -4.91
CA LEU A 129 -10.22 -6.18 -6.17
C LEU A 129 -10.65 -4.87 -6.84
N ASN A 130 -11.18 -3.92 -6.08
CA ASN A 130 -11.59 -2.62 -6.61
C ASN A 130 -10.41 -1.84 -7.20
N ILE A 131 -9.22 -1.95 -6.62
CA ILE A 131 -8.00 -1.33 -7.17
C ILE A 131 -7.61 -1.99 -8.50
N MET A 132 -7.65 -3.32 -8.56
CA MET A 132 -7.20 -4.09 -9.74
C MET A 132 -8.19 -4.04 -10.91
N GLN A 133 -9.43 -3.60 -10.69
CA GLN A 133 -10.51 -3.60 -11.69
C GLN A 133 -10.80 -2.23 -12.32
N ARG A 134 -10.18 -1.15 -11.82
CA ARG A 134 -10.35 0.21 -12.37
C ARG A 134 -9.33 0.50 -13.46
#